data_AF-A0A933D2M2-F1
#
_entry.id   AF-A0A933D2M2-F1
#
_cell.length_a   1.000
_cell.length_b   1.000
_cell.length_c   1.000
_cell.angle_alpha   90.00
_cell.angle_beta   90.00
_cell.angle_gamma   90.00
#
_symmetry.space_group_name_H-M   'P 1'
#
loop_
_entity.id
_entity.type
_entity.pdbx_description
1 polymer ?
#
loop_
_entity_poly.entity_id
_entity_poly.type
_entity_poly.pdbx_seq_one_letter_code
_entity_poly.pdbx_strand_id
1 'polypeptide(L)'
;MMKKLIEYIQVILLLLSQCHSGYAENGDDQKERLETLVRLVEGTHESGMQSTLASEISAKCGLLLAIEIQQNWQLFTDEQKRRLQSFVTIPVLQKNRVIGHFRVHYDTTGSNEPALLDGDSVRIPNTAEAFIDSVGKYFNEVWDYEIDSLGYEAPPFEVAESFYNIYVEELSQRLLYGETFPLQPPMNTTQPFLYRTHIRIDNDFLRLYSPGISGLKVTAAHEFHHAIQLGRYGYWGSDPYFLEITSTWMEDVVYDAVNDYYQYIKTPSGFPRGHFTHPDLSFTFSCASCAEVDVPYSRAIWGKFIEKRFSRDMFLQTWKNIRQVRALQALDQALFSVGSSFREAFLEWTIWNFNTGPNSDTIKYYAEGKNYPRIDTNACIEYMHVDRSFADSIQAISSVYFPVGILASPSQTCQNSPQMMVIISNLNFAEAYSNQRFSFRYDMSDVGNETFKQLVNGVYVKLNVPDPANWTSQETVPSIVTDVVVYPNPFFLKENKLLKFRLPNTTQQIASLYIFSSSLDRIYSGDLPVIELKPLEPGVAWNARDETNALIPSGIYFFVLTTNDKTYKGKFSVIRE
;
A
#
# COMPACT_ATOMS: atom_id res chain seq x y z
N MET A 1 27.78 -17.82 22.12
CA MET A 1 27.15 -17.45 20.84
C MET A 1 25.76 -18.09 20.70
N MET A 2 25.60 -19.41 20.89
CA MET A 2 24.26 -20.08 20.88
C MET A 2 23.26 -19.57 21.93
N LYS A 3 23.68 -19.20 23.15
CA LYS A 3 22.75 -18.66 24.18
C LYS A 3 22.10 -17.33 23.78
N LYS A 4 22.85 -16.42 23.14
CA LYS A 4 22.31 -15.16 22.62
C LYS A 4 21.39 -15.35 21.41
N LEU A 5 21.61 -16.41 20.61
CA LEU A 5 20.75 -16.76 19.48
C LEU A 5 19.42 -17.37 19.95
N ILE A 6 19.45 -18.16 21.04
CA ILE A 6 18.25 -18.73 21.66
C ILE A 6 17.41 -17.65 22.37
N GLU A 7 18.06 -16.69 23.04
CA GLU A 7 17.36 -15.52 23.61
C GLU A 7 16.74 -14.64 22.52
N TYR A 8 17.41 -14.44 21.37
CA TYR A 8 16.85 -13.72 20.22
C TYR A 8 15.66 -14.44 19.58
N ILE A 9 15.71 -15.77 19.46
CA ILE A 9 14.61 -16.58 18.92
C ILE A 9 13.42 -16.63 19.88
N GLN A 10 13.66 -16.64 21.20
CA GLN A 10 12.58 -16.59 22.19
C GLN A 10 11.88 -15.23 22.23
N VAL A 11 12.60 -14.11 22.05
CA VAL A 11 11.99 -12.78 21.96
C VAL A 11 11.18 -12.62 20.67
N ILE A 12 11.65 -13.17 19.55
CA ILE A 12 10.88 -13.18 18.28
C ILE A 12 9.62 -14.07 18.39
N LEU A 13 9.70 -15.20 19.09
CA LEU A 13 8.53 -16.07 19.34
C LEU A 13 7.51 -15.44 20.30
N LEU A 14 7.94 -14.61 21.26
CA LEU A 14 7.06 -13.84 22.15
C LEU A 14 6.40 -12.64 21.45
N LEU A 15 7.08 -12.02 20.47
CA LEU A 15 6.50 -10.93 19.66
C LEU A 15 5.51 -11.45 18.61
N LEU A 16 5.68 -12.68 18.12
CA LEU A 16 4.72 -13.33 17.22
C LEU A 16 3.41 -13.78 17.92
N SER A 17 3.36 -13.82 19.25
CA SER A 17 2.18 -14.24 20.01
C SER A 17 1.28 -13.09 20.47
N GLN A 18 1.62 -11.81 20.27
CA GLN A 18 0.86 -10.68 20.83
C GLN A 18 -0.17 -10.06 19.87
N CYS A 19 -0.84 -10.89 19.08
CA CYS A 19 -2.01 -10.45 18.31
C CYS A 19 -3.09 -11.54 18.36
N HIS A 20 -3.57 -11.86 19.57
CA HIS A 20 -4.67 -12.79 19.76
C HIS A 20 -6.01 -12.05 19.72
N SER A 21 -6.66 -12.01 18.56
CA SER A 21 -8.11 -11.81 18.49
C SER A 21 -8.76 -13.16 18.24
N GLY A 22 -9.16 -13.90 19.29
CA GLY A 22 -10.19 -14.94 19.13
C GLY A 22 -10.14 -16.22 19.98
N TYR A 23 -9.16 -16.44 20.86
CA TYR A 23 -9.17 -17.61 21.77
C TYR A 23 -8.89 -17.19 23.20
N ALA A 24 -9.42 -17.94 24.17
CA ALA A 24 -9.29 -17.67 25.60
C ALA A 24 -7.80 -17.47 25.99
N GLU A 25 -7.41 -16.22 26.21
CA GLU A 25 -6.09 -15.86 26.72
C GLU A 25 -5.90 -16.50 28.10
N ASN A 26 -4.74 -17.12 28.34
CA ASN A 26 -4.37 -17.51 29.70
C ASN A 26 -4.25 -16.23 30.55
N GLY A 27 -4.65 -16.29 31.83
CA GLY A 27 -4.76 -15.09 32.68
C GLY A 27 -3.48 -14.25 32.85
N ASP A 28 -2.30 -14.84 32.63
CA ASP A 28 -1.03 -14.12 32.66
C ASP A 28 -0.81 -13.24 31.41
N ASP A 29 -1.24 -13.70 30.22
CA ASP A 29 -1.09 -13.00 28.94
C ASP A 29 -2.01 -11.75 28.89
N GLN A 30 -3.25 -11.91 29.37
CA GLN A 30 -4.18 -10.80 29.52
C GLN A 30 -3.65 -9.71 30.46
N LYS A 31 -3.03 -10.11 31.58
CA LYS A 31 -2.47 -9.17 32.55
C LYS A 31 -1.31 -8.37 31.97
N GLU A 32 -0.42 -9.03 31.23
CA GLU A 32 0.70 -8.37 30.54
C GLU A 32 0.21 -7.39 29.47
N ARG A 33 -0.81 -7.79 28.69
CA ARG A 33 -1.45 -6.92 27.69
C ARG A 33 -2.05 -5.66 28.32
N LEU A 34 -2.86 -5.79 29.37
CA LEU A 34 -3.45 -4.64 30.04
C LEU A 34 -2.38 -3.70 30.62
N GLU A 35 -1.32 -4.25 31.21
CA GLU A 35 -0.21 -3.43 31.71
C GLU A 35 0.54 -2.70 30.58
N THR A 36 0.67 -3.33 29.41
CA THR A 36 1.24 -2.70 28.21
C THR A 36 0.44 -1.48 27.78
N LEU A 37 -0.90 -1.56 27.77
CA LEU A 37 -1.75 -0.40 27.46
C LEU A 37 -1.54 0.77 28.44
N VAL A 38 -1.36 0.48 29.73
CA VAL A 38 -1.07 1.52 30.73
C VAL A 38 0.29 2.17 30.49
N ARG A 39 1.33 1.37 30.21
CA ARG A 39 2.67 1.88 29.91
C ARG A 39 2.69 2.75 28.65
N LEU A 40 1.93 2.37 27.62
CA LEU A 40 1.77 3.17 26.40
C LEU A 40 1.12 4.52 26.70
N VAL A 41 0.17 4.61 27.62
CA VAL A 41 -0.44 5.89 28.05
C VAL A 41 0.55 6.74 28.86
N GLU A 42 1.35 6.11 29.73
CA GLU A 42 2.32 6.82 30.57
C GLU A 42 3.60 7.22 29.83
N GLY A 43 3.83 6.72 28.62
CA GLY A 43 5.08 6.93 27.87
C GLY A 43 6.29 6.26 28.54
N THR A 44 6.07 5.22 29.36
CA THR A 44 7.13 4.52 30.08
C THR A 44 7.60 3.28 29.31
N HIS A 45 8.73 3.39 28.60
CA HIS A 45 9.42 2.25 28.00
C HIS A 45 10.46 1.68 28.99
N GLU A 46 10.46 0.38 29.23
CA GLU A 46 11.50 -0.26 30.06
C GLU A 46 12.89 -0.05 29.43
N SER A 47 13.81 0.47 30.25
CA SER A 47 15.22 0.70 29.94
C SER A 47 15.93 -0.65 29.72
N GLY A 48 15.85 -1.17 28.50
CA GLY A 48 16.45 -2.43 28.06
C GLY A 48 16.38 -2.68 26.55
N MET A 49 15.42 -2.06 25.86
CA MET A 49 15.43 -1.94 24.40
C MET A 49 16.36 -0.80 23.98
N GLN A 50 17.42 -1.13 23.24
CA GLN A 50 18.35 -0.15 22.69
C GLN A 50 17.61 1.00 21.99
N SER A 51 17.96 2.20 22.42
CA SER A 51 17.47 3.53 22.08
C SER A 51 17.74 3.96 20.63
N THR A 52 17.43 3.11 19.66
CA THR A 52 17.47 3.45 18.22
C THR A 52 16.22 2.98 17.46
N LEU A 53 15.48 1.99 17.98
CA LEU A 53 14.23 1.52 17.36
C LEU A 53 12.97 2.17 17.96
N ALA A 54 13.00 2.52 19.25
CA ALA A 54 11.88 3.16 19.95
C ALA A 54 11.63 4.62 19.50
N SER A 55 12.56 5.22 18.75
CA SER A 55 12.38 6.56 18.15
C SER A 55 11.69 6.53 16.79
N GLU A 56 11.45 5.35 16.20
CA GLU A 56 10.95 5.23 14.82
C GLU A 56 9.53 4.65 14.73
N ILE A 57 8.99 4.12 15.82
CA ILE A 57 7.70 3.41 15.81
C ILE A 57 6.76 4.12 16.79
N SER A 58 5.95 5.03 16.27
CA SER A 58 4.82 5.64 16.98
C SER A 58 3.58 5.56 16.10
N ALA A 59 2.45 5.19 16.70
CA ALA A 59 1.16 5.38 16.05
C ALA A 59 0.94 6.89 15.88
N LYS A 60 0.61 7.37 14.67
CA LYS A 60 0.26 8.78 14.47
C LYS A 60 -1.03 9.17 15.17
N CYS A 61 -1.99 8.24 15.18
CA CYS A 61 -3.30 8.38 15.79
C CYS A 61 -3.42 7.50 17.05
N GLY A 62 -3.96 8.06 18.13
CA GLY A 62 -4.24 7.32 19.37
C GLY A 62 -5.61 6.63 19.44
N LEU A 63 -6.39 6.62 18.35
CA LEU A 63 -7.75 6.06 18.32
C LEU A 63 -7.79 4.60 18.76
N LEU A 64 -6.91 3.75 18.23
CA LEU A 64 -6.91 2.32 18.57
C LEU A 64 -6.59 2.08 20.04
N LEU A 65 -5.65 2.83 20.59
CA LEU A 65 -5.32 2.80 22.02
C LEU A 65 -6.53 3.21 22.86
N ALA A 66 -7.25 4.27 22.47
CA ALA A 66 -8.47 4.71 23.14
C ALA A 66 -9.56 3.65 23.11
N ILE A 67 -9.81 3.02 21.96
CA ILE A 67 -10.78 1.93 21.81
C ILE A 67 -10.39 0.74 22.69
N GLU A 68 -9.13 0.30 22.65
CA GLU A 68 -8.67 -0.85 23.43
C GLU A 68 -8.81 -0.61 24.93
N ILE A 69 -8.44 0.57 25.43
CA ILE A 69 -8.60 0.92 26.85
C ILE A 69 -10.07 0.92 27.26
N GLN A 70 -10.95 1.50 26.45
CA GLN A 70 -12.37 1.60 26.77
C GLN A 70 -13.07 0.23 26.75
N GLN A 71 -12.77 -0.61 25.76
CA GLN A 71 -13.34 -1.95 25.65
C GLN A 71 -12.90 -2.86 26.81
N ASN A 72 -11.68 -2.68 27.30
CA ASN A 72 -11.13 -3.44 28.41
C ASN A 72 -11.30 -2.74 29.77
N TRP A 73 -12.04 -1.61 29.85
CA TRP A 73 -12.13 -0.79 31.05
C TRP A 73 -12.50 -1.59 32.32
N GLN A 74 -13.40 -2.56 32.18
CA GLN A 74 -13.86 -3.39 33.30
C GLN A 74 -12.83 -4.43 33.76
N LEU A 75 -11.86 -4.77 32.91
CA LEU A 75 -10.81 -5.75 33.20
C LEU A 75 -9.62 -5.13 33.94
N PHE A 76 -9.43 -3.82 33.83
CA PHE A 76 -8.38 -3.11 34.56
C PHE A 76 -8.64 -3.12 36.07
N THR A 77 -7.56 -3.28 36.84
CA THR A 77 -7.56 -3.10 38.29
C THR A 77 -7.85 -1.63 38.65
N ASP A 78 -8.29 -1.36 39.88
CA ASP A 78 -8.53 0.01 40.35
C ASP A 78 -7.29 0.89 40.27
N GLU A 79 -6.09 0.30 40.45
CA GLU A 79 -4.83 1.01 40.30
C GLU A 79 -4.57 1.40 38.84
N GLN A 80 -4.78 0.48 37.90
CA GLN A 80 -4.63 0.78 36.47
C GLN A 80 -5.67 1.81 36.00
N LYS A 81 -6.92 1.73 36.49
CA LYS A 81 -7.96 2.74 36.21
C LYS A 81 -7.54 4.12 36.71
N ARG A 82 -6.95 4.23 37.90
CA ARG A 82 -6.39 5.50 38.41
C ARG A 82 -5.29 6.04 37.52
N ARG A 83 -4.39 5.18 37.04
CA ARG A 83 -3.29 5.55 36.13
C ARG A 83 -3.79 6.00 34.75
N LEU A 84 -4.87 5.41 34.27
CA LEU A 84 -5.51 5.73 32.98
C LEU A 84 -6.53 6.90 33.06
N GLN A 85 -6.83 7.39 34.27
CA GLN A 85 -7.94 8.31 34.49
C GLN A 85 -7.81 9.59 33.65
N SER A 86 -6.61 10.21 33.61
CA SER A 86 -6.36 11.43 32.85
C SER A 86 -6.55 11.24 31.34
N PHE A 87 -6.23 10.05 30.83
CA PHE A 87 -6.36 9.73 29.42
C PHE A 87 -7.83 9.62 28.99
N VAL A 88 -8.67 8.98 29.82
CA VAL A 88 -10.09 8.72 29.48
C VAL A 88 -11.05 9.87 29.80
N THR A 89 -10.63 10.84 30.61
CA THR A 89 -11.46 12.00 30.95
C THR A 89 -11.37 13.10 29.89
N ILE A 90 -12.50 13.76 29.62
CA ILE A 90 -12.51 14.96 28.77
C ILE A 90 -11.62 16.04 29.41
N PRO A 91 -10.65 16.61 28.68
CA PRO A 91 -9.77 17.65 29.21
C PRO A 91 -10.56 18.91 29.59
N VAL A 92 -10.15 19.57 30.68
CA VAL A 92 -10.67 20.88 31.07
C VAL A 92 -9.57 21.91 30.81
N LEU A 93 -9.73 22.70 29.75
CA LEU A 93 -8.74 23.69 29.30
C LEU A 93 -9.19 25.12 29.64
N GLN A 94 -8.24 26.06 29.67
CA GLN A 94 -8.47 27.42 30.17
C GLN A 94 -9.44 28.26 29.32
N LYS A 95 -9.45 28.06 28.00
CA LYS A 95 -10.27 28.80 27.05
C LYS A 95 -10.93 27.86 26.05
N ASN A 96 -11.98 28.36 25.43
CA ASN A 96 -12.51 27.80 24.20
C ASN A 96 -13.01 28.89 23.26
N ARG A 97 -13.07 28.55 21.97
CA ARG A 97 -13.58 29.44 20.93
C ARG A 97 -14.35 28.64 19.88
N VAL A 98 -15.50 29.16 19.49
CA VAL A 98 -16.31 28.61 18.40
C VAL A 98 -15.86 29.22 17.07
N ILE A 99 -15.52 28.37 16.11
CA ILE A 99 -15.10 28.76 14.75
C ILE A 99 -15.80 27.82 13.77
N GLY A 100 -16.80 28.34 13.05
CA GLY A 100 -17.64 27.54 12.14
C GLY A 100 -18.33 26.38 12.86
N HIS A 101 -18.09 25.16 12.41
CA HIS A 101 -18.70 23.93 12.96
C HIS A 101 -18.08 23.45 14.28
N PHE A 102 -16.99 24.07 14.74
CA PHE A 102 -16.15 23.52 15.80
C PHE A 102 -16.05 24.43 17.01
N ARG A 103 -16.00 23.83 18.20
CA ARG A 103 -15.55 24.48 19.44
C ARG A 103 -14.15 23.96 19.77
N VAL A 104 -13.17 24.86 19.74
CA VAL A 104 -11.76 24.55 20.00
C VAL A 104 -11.42 24.96 21.42
N HIS A 105 -11.00 24.01 22.25
CA HIS A 105 -10.57 24.19 23.64
C HIS A 105 -9.04 24.20 23.71
N TYR A 106 -8.45 25.11 24.49
CA TYR A 106 -7.00 25.31 24.55
C TYR A 106 -6.57 26.00 25.84
N ASP A 107 -5.32 25.77 26.23
CA ASP A 107 -4.66 26.50 27.31
C ASP A 107 -3.93 27.75 26.78
N THR A 108 -3.83 28.78 27.61
CA THR A 108 -3.07 30.00 27.32
C THR A 108 -1.72 30.06 28.02
N THR A 109 -1.39 29.04 28.80
CA THR A 109 -0.13 28.91 29.55
C THR A 109 0.17 27.44 29.80
N GLY A 110 1.45 27.10 30.01
CA GLY A 110 1.86 25.74 30.37
C GLY A 110 2.23 24.90 29.16
N SER A 111 2.36 23.59 29.34
CA SER A 111 2.81 22.68 28.27
C SER A 111 1.83 22.60 27.10
N ASN A 112 0.53 22.74 27.36
CA ASN A 112 -0.53 22.69 26.35
C ASN A 112 -0.74 24.01 25.60
N GLU A 113 -0.04 25.10 25.98
CA GLU A 113 -0.20 26.37 25.27
C GLU A 113 0.14 26.14 23.78
N PRO A 114 -0.73 26.49 22.82
CA PRO A 114 -0.45 26.28 21.42
C PRO A 114 0.49 27.33 20.85
N ALA A 115 1.22 26.99 19.80
CA ALA A 115 2.07 27.94 19.10
C ALA A 115 2.22 27.60 17.61
N LEU A 116 2.33 28.65 16.80
CA LEU A 116 2.87 28.53 15.45
C LEU A 116 4.37 28.28 15.53
N LEU A 117 4.89 27.58 14.53
CA LEU A 117 6.32 27.38 14.34
C LEU A 117 6.85 28.31 13.23
N ASP A 118 8.10 28.74 13.36
CA ASP A 118 8.82 29.40 12.28
C ASP A 118 9.43 28.40 11.29
N GLY A 119 10.20 28.90 10.31
CA GLY A 119 10.83 28.07 9.28
C GLY A 119 11.88 27.08 9.81
N ASP A 120 12.37 27.27 11.04
CA ASP A 120 13.36 26.44 11.69
C ASP A 120 12.73 25.48 12.72
N SER A 121 11.40 25.32 12.68
CA SER A 121 10.62 24.55 13.66
C SER A 121 10.78 25.06 15.10
N VAL A 122 10.86 26.38 15.30
CA VAL A 122 10.89 26.99 16.63
C VAL A 122 9.54 27.63 16.94
N ARG A 123 9.02 27.40 18.16
CA ARG A 123 7.77 28.02 18.62
C ARG A 123 7.88 29.54 18.60
N ILE A 124 6.95 30.20 17.93
CA ILE A 124 6.83 31.66 17.87
C ILE A 124 6.04 32.13 19.10
N PRO A 125 6.64 32.95 20.00
CA PRO A 125 5.95 33.43 21.18
C PRO A 125 4.68 34.23 20.85
N ASN A 126 3.67 34.16 21.72
CA ASN A 126 2.41 34.90 21.62
C ASN A 126 1.58 34.58 20.34
N THR A 127 1.68 33.35 19.82
CA THR A 127 0.91 32.92 18.64
C THR A 127 -0.20 31.92 18.95
N ALA A 128 -0.52 31.68 20.23
CA ALA A 128 -1.57 30.76 20.64
C ALA A 128 -2.91 31.02 19.93
N GLU A 129 -3.40 32.26 19.97
CA GLU A 129 -4.68 32.62 19.33
C GLU A 129 -4.64 32.45 17.80
N ALA A 130 -3.49 32.72 17.16
CA ALA A 130 -3.30 32.54 15.71
C ALA A 130 -3.20 31.05 15.32
N PHE A 131 -2.66 30.21 16.20
CA PHE A 131 -2.70 28.76 16.03
C PHE A 131 -4.15 28.26 16.13
N ILE A 132 -4.93 28.72 17.11
CA ILE A 132 -6.36 28.36 17.21
C ILE A 132 -7.16 28.86 16.01
N ASP A 133 -6.80 30.00 15.41
CA ASP A 133 -7.42 30.45 14.15
C ASP A 133 -7.13 29.44 13.03
N SER A 134 -5.90 28.91 12.98
CA SER A 134 -5.49 27.89 12.03
C SER A 134 -6.22 26.56 12.26
N VAL A 135 -6.41 26.14 13.51
CA VAL A 135 -7.20 24.94 13.87
C VAL A 135 -8.62 25.09 13.33
N GLY A 136 -9.30 26.18 13.69
CA GLY A 136 -10.64 26.44 13.20
C GLY A 136 -10.71 26.50 11.67
N LYS A 137 -9.76 27.17 11.01
CA LYS A 137 -9.69 27.26 9.55
C LYS A 137 -9.61 25.86 8.91
N TYR A 138 -8.61 25.06 9.27
CA TYR A 138 -8.35 23.80 8.56
C TYR A 138 -9.37 22.70 8.88
N PHE A 139 -9.97 22.70 10.07
CA PHE A 139 -11.08 21.79 10.36
C PHE A 139 -12.36 22.16 9.60
N ASN A 140 -12.66 23.46 9.39
CA ASN A 140 -13.77 23.84 8.52
C ASN A 140 -13.46 23.56 7.04
N GLU A 141 -12.23 23.75 6.58
CA GLU A 141 -11.80 23.33 5.22
C GLU A 141 -11.99 21.82 4.99
N VAL A 142 -11.62 21.01 6.00
CA VAL A 142 -11.86 19.56 6.00
C VAL A 142 -13.35 19.22 6.03
N TRP A 143 -14.16 19.93 6.83
CA TRP A 143 -15.61 19.76 6.85
C TRP A 143 -16.22 20.02 5.47
N ASP A 144 -15.92 21.16 4.86
CA ASP A 144 -16.40 21.55 3.52
C ASP A 144 -16.01 20.50 2.46
N TYR A 145 -14.84 19.89 2.61
CA TYR A 145 -14.37 18.89 1.65
C TYR A 145 -14.97 17.50 1.91
N GLU A 146 -14.83 16.94 3.11
CA GLU A 146 -15.31 15.58 3.40
C GLU A 146 -16.83 15.49 3.41
N ILE A 147 -17.53 16.46 4.00
CA ILE A 147 -18.99 16.44 4.09
C ILE A 147 -19.60 16.98 2.80
N ASP A 148 -19.30 18.22 2.45
CA ASP A 148 -20.06 18.90 1.38
C ASP A 148 -19.58 18.51 -0.02
N SER A 149 -18.28 18.24 -0.20
CA SER A 149 -17.71 17.90 -1.52
C SER A 149 -17.70 16.39 -1.78
N LEU A 150 -17.22 15.58 -0.84
CA LEU A 150 -17.17 14.12 -0.97
C LEU A 150 -18.49 13.43 -0.61
N GLY A 151 -19.37 14.09 0.17
CA GLY A 151 -20.70 13.58 0.47
C GLY A 151 -20.76 12.59 1.64
N TYR A 152 -19.77 12.60 2.54
CA TYR A 152 -19.87 11.87 3.80
C TYR A 152 -20.94 12.51 4.70
N GLU A 153 -21.52 11.72 5.60
CA GLU A 153 -22.48 12.26 6.57
C GLU A 153 -21.77 12.92 7.75
N ALA A 154 -22.19 14.13 8.11
CA ALA A 154 -21.62 14.87 9.24
C ALA A 154 -21.72 14.07 10.56
N PRO A 155 -20.65 13.97 11.36
CA PRO A 155 -20.65 13.21 12.60
C PRO A 155 -21.64 13.79 13.62
N PRO A 156 -22.17 12.97 14.54
CA PRO A 156 -23.02 13.46 15.62
C PRO A 156 -22.21 14.33 16.59
N PHE A 157 -22.85 15.34 17.16
CA PHE A 157 -22.27 16.11 18.25
C PHE A 157 -22.48 15.40 19.60
N GLU A 158 -21.68 15.83 20.58
CA GLU A 158 -21.89 15.48 21.98
C GLU A 158 -23.29 15.88 22.47
N VAL A 159 -23.77 15.21 23.52
CA VAL A 159 -25.13 15.46 24.03
C VAL A 159 -25.23 16.91 24.52
N ALA A 160 -26.27 17.61 24.05
CA ALA A 160 -26.51 19.03 24.33
C ALA A 160 -25.45 20.00 23.79
N GLU A 161 -24.58 19.54 22.88
CA GLU A 161 -23.66 20.41 22.13
C GLU A 161 -24.20 20.79 20.75
N SER A 162 -23.77 21.95 20.27
CA SER A 162 -24.11 22.48 18.93
C SER A 162 -22.90 22.57 18.00
N PHE A 163 -21.72 22.23 18.50
CA PHE A 163 -20.45 22.30 17.79
C PHE A 163 -19.65 21.03 18.09
N TYR A 164 -18.85 20.59 17.13
CA TYR A 164 -17.95 19.46 17.33
C TYR A 164 -16.72 19.91 18.17
N ASN A 165 -16.39 19.19 19.24
CA ASN A 165 -15.33 19.60 20.16
C ASN A 165 -13.94 19.12 19.70
N ILE A 166 -12.99 20.05 19.71
CA ILE A 166 -11.56 19.82 19.48
C ILE A 166 -10.81 20.32 20.71
N TYR A 167 -9.92 19.51 21.25
CA TYR A 167 -9.05 19.84 22.38
C TYR A 167 -7.60 19.92 21.88
N VAL A 168 -6.94 21.04 22.17
CA VAL A 168 -5.55 21.28 21.79
C VAL A 168 -4.67 21.06 23.01
N GLU A 169 -3.80 20.05 22.94
CA GLU A 169 -2.98 19.55 24.05
C GLU A 169 -1.56 19.25 23.56
N GLU A 170 -0.60 19.10 24.46
CA GLU A 170 0.72 18.57 24.09
C GLU A 170 0.67 17.05 23.96
N LEU A 171 0.76 16.56 22.72
CA LEU A 171 0.72 15.16 22.32
C LEU A 171 2.05 14.70 21.67
N SER A 172 2.84 15.61 21.13
CA SER A 172 4.06 15.33 20.37
C SER A 172 5.17 14.71 21.22
N GLN A 173 5.15 14.94 22.54
CA GLN A 173 6.01 14.22 23.50
C GLN A 173 5.79 12.70 23.49
N ARG A 174 4.59 12.25 23.09
CA ARG A 174 4.23 10.84 22.86
C ARG A 174 4.30 10.47 21.38
N LEU A 175 4.86 11.33 20.52
CA LEU A 175 4.91 11.17 19.07
C LEU A 175 3.53 10.99 18.41
N LEU A 176 2.49 11.57 19.01
CA LEU A 176 1.12 11.58 18.49
C LEU A 176 0.83 12.90 17.80
N TYR A 177 0.08 12.84 16.70
CA TYR A 177 -0.46 14.01 16.03
C TYR A 177 -1.83 14.40 16.60
N GLY A 178 -2.66 13.38 16.85
CA GLY A 178 -4.03 13.55 17.29
C GLY A 178 -4.66 12.23 17.70
N GLU A 179 -5.85 12.34 18.29
CA GLU A 179 -6.65 11.20 18.72
C GLU A 179 -8.13 11.54 18.60
N THR A 180 -8.87 10.72 17.88
CA THR A 180 -10.34 10.72 17.95
C THR A 180 -10.79 9.85 19.11
N PHE A 181 -11.49 10.42 20.08
CA PHE A 181 -11.87 9.73 21.30
C PHE A 181 -13.36 9.34 21.26
N PRO A 182 -13.71 8.05 21.17
CA PRO A 182 -15.10 7.61 21.23
C PRO A 182 -15.66 7.75 22.64
N LEU A 183 -16.87 8.29 22.78
CA LEU A 183 -17.55 8.46 24.05
C LEU A 183 -18.38 7.21 24.41
N GLN A 184 -18.30 6.81 25.67
CA GLN A 184 -19.06 5.67 26.20
C GLN A 184 -20.35 6.13 26.89
N PRO A 185 -21.43 5.33 26.84
CA PRO A 185 -21.59 4.12 26.01
C PRO A 185 -21.78 4.46 24.51
N PRO A 186 -21.64 3.48 23.60
CA PRO A 186 -21.98 3.69 22.19
C PRO A 186 -23.46 4.10 22.04
N MET A 187 -23.78 4.78 20.94
CA MET A 187 -25.13 5.26 20.63
C MET A 187 -26.12 4.13 20.30
N ASN A 188 -25.62 2.95 19.96
CA ASN A 188 -26.39 1.75 19.67
C ASN A 188 -25.83 0.53 20.41
N THR A 189 -26.63 -0.54 20.50
CA THR A 189 -26.30 -1.75 21.28
C THR A 189 -25.80 -2.92 20.43
N THR A 190 -25.82 -2.80 19.11
CA THR A 190 -25.43 -3.85 18.16
C THR A 190 -24.37 -3.34 17.20
N GLN A 191 -23.46 -4.22 16.78
CA GLN A 191 -22.47 -3.86 15.76
C GLN A 191 -23.12 -3.53 14.40
N PRO A 192 -22.53 -2.62 13.61
CA PRO A 192 -21.34 -1.83 13.96
C PRO A 192 -21.67 -0.74 15.00
N PHE A 193 -20.79 -0.55 15.98
CA PHE A 193 -21.02 0.41 17.06
C PHE A 193 -20.84 1.84 16.56
N LEU A 194 -21.78 2.72 16.90
CA LEU A 194 -21.71 4.14 16.60
C LEU A 194 -21.35 4.91 17.87
N TYR A 195 -20.48 5.90 17.73
CA TYR A 195 -19.99 6.69 18.86
C TYR A 195 -20.24 8.17 18.61
N ARG A 196 -20.52 8.90 19.70
CA ARG A 196 -20.18 10.33 19.71
C ARG A 196 -18.69 10.42 19.97
N THR A 197 -18.03 11.41 19.39
CA THR A 197 -16.59 11.57 19.52
C THR A 197 -16.24 13.01 19.80
N HIS A 198 -15.04 13.21 20.35
CA HIS A 198 -14.32 14.47 20.28
C HIS A 198 -12.93 14.21 19.73
N ILE A 199 -12.23 15.26 19.29
CA ILE A 199 -10.87 15.14 18.77
C ILE A 199 -9.90 15.83 19.72
N ARG A 200 -8.75 15.21 19.95
CA ARG A 200 -7.57 15.84 20.54
C ARG A 200 -6.51 16.00 19.46
N ILE A 201 -5.82 17.13 19.44
CA ILE A 201 -4.70 17.38 18.52
C ILE A 201 -3.52 17.98 19.25
N ASP A 202 -2.33 17.80 18.68
CA ASP A 202 -1.13 18.42 19.19
C ASP A 202 -1.16 19.96 19.08
N ASN A 203 -0.48 20.64 20.00
CA ASN A 203 -0.51 22.08 20.18
C ASN A 203 0.50 22.85 19.32
N ASP A 204 1.46 22.18 18.67
CA ASP A 204 2.37 22.81 17.70
C ASP A 204 2.98 21.86 16.62
N PHE A 205 2.71 20.57 16.72
CA PHE A 205 3.22 19.45 15.93
C PHE A 205 4.75 19.34 15.92
N LEU A 206 5.43 19.88 16.92
CA LEU A 206 6.89 19.86 16.98
C LEU A 206 7.41 18.42 17.09
N ARG A 207 8.60 18.13 16.52
CA ARG A 207 9.26 16.81 16.56
C ARG A 207 8.53 15.68 15.81
N LEU A 208 7.45 15.99 15.11
CA LEU A 208 6.75 15.07 14.24
C LEU A 208 7.28 15.18 12.80
N TYR A 209 6.97 14.18 11.96
CA TYR A 209 7.41 14.14 10.56
C TYR A 209 7.00 15.39 9.77
N SER A 210 5.76 15.84 9.94
CA SER A 210 5.22 17.09 9.40
C SER A 210 4.98 18.10 10.53
N PRO A 211 5.92 19.01 10.82
CA PRO A 211 5.77 19.97 11.91
C PRO A 211 4.83 21.12 11.57
N GLY A 212 4.29 21.76 12.61
CA GLY A 212 3.47 22.96 12.51
C GLY A 212 2.20 22.79 11.69
N ILE A 213 1.96 23.74 10.78
CA ILE A 213 0.73 23.80 9.97
C ILE A 213 0.56 22.57 9.07
N SER A 214 1.64 21.97 8.58
CA SER A 214 1.56 20.77 7.76
C SER A 214 0.99 19.60 8.57
N GLY A 215 1.45 19.43 9.81
CA GLY A 215 0.91 18.43 10.74
C GLY A 215 -0.56 18.69 11.04
N LEU A 216 -0.91 19.93 11.39
CA LEU A 216 -2.31 20.32 11.65
C LEU A 216 -3.25 19.97 10.49
N LYS A 217 -2.83 20.22 9.24
CA LYS A 217 -3.65 19.91 8.05
C LYS A 217 -3.95 18.42 7.94
N VAL A 218 -2.91 17.58 7.93
CA VAL A 218 -3.11 16.13 7.78
C VAL A 218 -3.86 15.54 8.97
N THR A 219 -3.63 16.05 10.18
CA THR A 219 -4.37 15.62 11.38
C THR A 219 -5.84 16.02 11.33
N ALA A 220 -6.15 17.22 10.84
CA ALA A 220 -7.54 17.65 10.70
C ALA A 220 -8.30 16.71 9.76
N ALA A 221 -7.72 16.37 8.60
CA ALA A 221 -8.31 15.40 7.67
C ALA A 221 -8.42 14.00 8.30
N HIS A 222 -7.35 13.50 8.91
CA HIS A 222 -7.30 12.16 9.48
C HIS A 222 -8.31 11.95 10.62
N GLU A 223 -8.29 12.83 11.62
CA GLU A 223 -9.10 12.69 12.83
C GLU A 223 -10.57 13.04 12.58
N PHE A 224 -10.85 14.01 11.72
CA PHE A 224 -12.24 14.29 11.35
C PHE A 224 -12.84 13.14 10.53
N HIS A 225 -12.04 12.47 9.68
CA HIS A 225 -12.48 11.26 9.00
C HIS A 225 -12.85 10.15 10.01
N HIS A 226 -12.08 9.95 11.07
CA HIS A 226 -12.46 9.03 12.15
C HIS A 226 -13.76 9.41 12.85
N ALA A 227 -13.98 10.70 13.11
CA ALA A 227 -15.24 11.18 13.68
C ALA A 227 -16.44 10.80 12.80
N ILE A 228 -16.31 10.98 11.48
CA ILE A 228 -17.31 10.58 10.48
C ILE A 228 -17.54 9.07 10.51
N GLN A 229 -16.46 8.27 10.43
CA GLN A 229 -16.50 6.81 10.40
C GLN A 229 -17.25 6.25 11.61
N LEU A 230 -16.80 6.63 12.83
CA LEU A 230 -17.36 6.15 14.09
C LEU A 230 -18.75 6.72 14.36
N GLY A 231 -19.02 7.94 13.90
CA GLY A 231 -20.26 8.65 14.16
C GLY A 231 -21.44 8.23 13.28
N ARG A 232 -21.18 7.84 12.02
CA ARG A 232 -22.23 7.67 11.00
C ARG A 232 -22.26 6.32 10.29
N TYR A 233 -21.15 5.60 10.26
CA TYR A 233 -21.06 4.33 9.53
C TYR A 233 -20.87 3.15 10.47
N GLY A 234 -20.07 3.36 11.50
CA GLY A 234 -19.91 2.49 12.65
C GLY A 234 -18.62 1.68 12.62
N TYR A 235 -18.30 1.13 13.80
CA TYR A 235 -17.09 0.39 14.08
C TYR A 235 -17.37 -1.10 14.27
N TRP A 236 -16.69 -1.91 13.47
CA TRP A 236 -16.54 -3.35 13.70
C TRP A 236 -15.22 -3.59 14.42
N GLY A 237 -15.27 -4.21 15.60
CA GLY A 237 -14.08 -4.40 16.45
C GLY A 237 -12.89 -5.15 15.82
N SER A 238 -13.13 -5.83 14.70
CA SER A 238 -12.10 -6.55 13.92
C SER A 238 -11.51 -5.76 12.76
N ASP A 239 -12.02 -4.57 12.48
CA ASP A 239 -11.69 -3.83 11.26
C ASP A 239 -10.92 -2.51 11.49
N PRO A 240 -10.06 -2.37 12.52
CA PRO A 240 -9.34 -1.12 12.73
C PRO A 240 -8.40 -0.76 11.58
N TYR A 241 -7.86 -1.74 10.83
CA TYR A 241 -7.05 -1.47 9.63
C TYR A 241 -7.74 -0.53 8.65
N PHE A 242 -9.06 -0.65 8.48
CA PHE A 242 -9.78 0.07 7.44
C PHE A 242 -10.05 1.53 7.82
N LEU A 243 -10.20 1.80 9.13
CA LEU A 243 -10.21 3.16 9.68
C LEU A 243 -8.92 3.86 9.27
N GLU A 244 -7.77 3.25 9.56
CA GLU A 244 -6.45 3.84 9.31
C GLU A 244 -6.12 3.97 7.82
N ILE A 245 -6.42 2.95 7.00
CA ILE A 245 -6.19 3.01 5.54
C ILE A 245 -6.91 4.20 4.93
N THR A 246 -8.19 4.37 5.27
CA THR A 246 -9.01 5.40 4.62
C THR A 246 -8.79 6.79 5.21
N SER A 247 -8.51 6.92 6.52
CA SER A 247 -8.13 8.20 7.13
C SER A 247 -6.76 8.68 6.66
N THR A 248 -5.76 7.78 6.56
CA THR A 248 -4.44 8.14 6.04
C THR A 248 -4.48 8.50 4.54
N TRP A 249 -5.33 7.83 3.76
CA TRP A 249 -5.59 8.23 2.37
C TRP A 249 -6.31 9.59 2.28
N MET A 250 -7.23 9.88 3.21
CA MET A 250 -7.97 11.14 3.24
C MET A 250 -7.05 12.35 3.43
N GLU A 251 -5.96 12.20 4.18
CA GLU A 251 -4.94 13.25 4.36
C GLU A 251 -4.46 13.82 3.02
N ASP A 252 -4.16 12.93 2.08
CA ASP A 252 -3.64 13.28 0.76
C ASP A 252 -4.74 13.76 -0.19
N VAL A 253 -5.94 13.20 -0.05
CA VAL A 253 -7.13 13.61 -0.82
C VAL A 253 -7.55 15.05 -0.51
N VAL A 254 -7.37 15.50 0.73
CA VAL A 254 -7.62 16.88 1.16
C VAL A 254 -6.37 17.76 0.94
N TYR A 255 -5.19 17.25 1.27
CA TYR A 255 -3.93 18.01 1.29
C TYR A 255 -2.79 17.33 0.52
N ASP A 256 -2.97 17.10 -0.78
CA ASP A 256 -2.01 16.48 -1.74
C ASP A 256 -0.56 17.04 -1.65
N ALA A 257 -0.40 18.30 -1.24
CA ALA A 257 0.92 18.92 -1.08
C ALA A 257 1.68 18.42 0.17
N VAL A 258 1.02 17.77 1.13
CA VAL A 258 1.60 17.33 2.41
C VAL A 258 1.72 15.80 2.40
N ASN A 259 2.85 15.31 1.89
CA ASN A 259 3.18 13.88 1.76
C ASN A 259 3.55 13.21 3.09
N ASP A 260 2.74 13.39 4.13
CA ASP A 260 3.00 12.87 5.47
C ASP A 260 3.04 11.34 5.51
N TYR A 261 2.19 10.68 4.71
CA TYR A 261 2.11 9.23 4.63
C TYR A 261 3.41 8.56 4.13
N TYR A 262 4.36 9.32 3.56
CA TYR A 262 5.66 8.78 3.14
C TYR A 262 6.40 8.13 4.31
N GLN A 263 6.20 8.63 5.53
CA GLN A 263 6.84 8.08 6.72
C GLN A 263 6.45 6.61 6.99
N TYR A 264 5.28 6.16 6.53
CA TYR A 264 4.79 4.78 6.72
C TYR A 264 5.23 3.82 5.64
N ILE A 265 5.58 4.34 4.46
CA ILE A 265 6.04 3.51 3.35
C ILE A 265 7.55 3.45 3.28
N LYS A 266 8.31 4.43 3.82
CA LYS A 266 9.77 4.42 3.80
C LYS A 266 10.43 5.17 4.96
N THR A 267 11.67 4.78 5.27
CA THR A 267 12.55 5.53 6.18
C THR A 267 13.06 6.82 5.52
N PRO A 268 13.64 7.76 6.29
CA PRO A 268 14.32 8.93 5.72
C PRO A 268 15.44 8.59 4.73
N SER A 269 16.08 7.42 4.90
CA SER A 269 17.10 6.89 3.99
C SER A 269 16.53 6.14 2.77
N GLY A 270 15.21 6.03 2.67
CA GLY A 270 14.51 5.42 1.52
C GLY A 270 14.35 3.91 1.59
N PHE A 271 14.67 3.27 2.72
CA PHE A 271 14.36 1.85 2.92
C PHE A 271 12.84 1.66 3.08
N PRO A 272 12.27 0.55 2.59
CA PRO A 272 10.84 0.31 2.72
C PRO A 272 10.40 0.18 4.19
N ARG A 273 9.12 0.48 4.42
CA ARG A 273 8.39 0.30 5.68
C ARG A 273 6.97 -0.19 5.39
N GLY A 274 6.27 -0.61 6.45
CA GLY A 274 4.86 -0.97 6.39
C GLY A 274 4.61 -2.07 5.34
N HIS A 275 3.65 -1.86 4.45
CA HIS A 275 3.30 -2.81 3.41
C HIS A 275 4.46 -3.12 2.46
N PHE A 276 5.37 -2.16 2.24
CA PHE A 276 6.52 -2.39 1.37
C PHE A 276 7.55 -3.34 1.97
N THR A 277 7.56 -3.51 3.30
CA THR A 277 8.41 -4.49 4.00
C THR A 277 7.65 -5.76 4.36
N HIS A 278 6.35 -5.63 4.62
CA HIS A 278 5.48 -6.73 5.06
C HIS A 278 4.30 -6.95 4.11
N PRO A 279 4.53 -7.26 2.82
CA PRO A 279 3.44 -7.61 1.91
C PRO A 279 2.81 -8.98 2.25
N ASP A 280 3.48 -9.79 3.06
CA ASP A 280 3.10 -11.14 3.47
C ASP A 280 2.11 -11.18 4.64
N LEU A 281 1.91 -10.05 5.32
CA LEU A 281 0.86 -9.87 6.33
C LEU A 281 -0.50 -9.62 5.66
N SER A 282 -1.56 -10.13 6.30
CA SER A 282 -2.95 -10.00 5.81
C SER A 282 -3.31 -8.55 5.55
N PHE A 283 -4.06 -8.28 4.48
CA PHE A 283 -4.62 -6.95 4.19
C PHE A 283 -5.44 -6.38 5.34
N THR A 284 -6.04 -7.23 6.18
CA THR A 284 -6.79 -6.82 7.37
C THR A 284 -5.94 -6.76 8.64
N PHE A 285 -4.63 -6.98 8.54
CA PHE A 285 -3.69 -6.87 9.65
C PHE A 285 -3.84 -5.51 10.34
N SER A 286 -3.96 -5.55 11.66
CA SER A 286 -4.01 -4.38 12.53
C SER A 286 -3.31 -4.71 13.84
N CYS A 287 -2.62 -3.73 14.42
CA CYS A 287 -2.13 -3.81 15.78
C CYS A 287 -2.09 -2.40 16.39
N ALA A 288 -2.39 -2.26 17.68
CA ALA A 288 -2.23 -0.99 18.39
C ALA A 288 -0.84 -0.86 19.05
N SER A 289 -0.10 -1.96 19.18
CA SER A 289 1.16 -2.01 19.92
C SER A 289 2.09 -3.10 19.40
N CYS A 290 2.54 -2.96 18.15
CA CYS A 290 3.51 -3.88 17.55
C CYS A 290 4.51 -3.14 16.64
N ALA A 291 5.58 -3.82 16.23
CA ALA A 291 6.60 -3.24 15.35
C ALA A 291 6.03 -2.87 13.96
N GLU A 292 4.96 -3.52 13.55
CA GLU A 292 4.27 -3.37 12.28
C GLU A 292 3.06 -2.42 12.36
N VAL A 293 2.99 -1.55 13.37
CA VAL A 293 1.90 -0.57 13.55
C VAL A 293 1.69 0.35 12.34
N ASP A 294 2.74 0.58 11.54
CA ASP A 294 2.66 1.37 10.30
C ASP A 294 1.95 0.65 9.15
N VAL A 295 1.74 -0.67 9.22
CA VAL A 295 1.21 -1.45 8.09
C VAL A 295 -0.17 -0.95 7.65
N PRO A 296 -1.17 -0.74 8.53
CA PRO A 296 -2.43 -0.12 8.15
C PRO A 296 -2.28 1.26 7.49
N TYR A 297 -1.49 2.17 8.09
CA TYR A 297 -1.27 3.51 7.57
C TYR A 297 -0.60 3.49 6.18
N SER A 298 0.44 2.66 6.02
CA SER A 298 1.16 2.48 4.76
C SER A 298 0.28 1.97 3.62
N ARG A 299 -0.82 1.28 3.95
CA ARG A 299 -1.81 0.80 2.99
C ARG A 299 -2.76 1.90 2.51
N ALA A 300 -2.59 3.16 2.91
CA ALA A 300 -3.21 4.31 2.22
C ALA A 300 -2.96 4.32 0.70
N ILE A 301 -1.86 3.72 0.25
CA ILE A 301 -1.57 3.51 -1.18
C ILE A 301 -2.63 2.63 -1.87
N TRP A 302 -3.33 1.75 -1.14
CA TRP A 302 -4.51 1.06 -1.65
C TRP A 302 -5.60 2.07 -2.03
N GLY A 303 -5.80 3.10 -1.23
CA GLY A 303 -6.73 4.17 -1.54
C GLY A 303 -6.36 4.93 -2.81
N LYS A 304 -5.08 5.26 -2.96
CA LYS A 304 -4.56 5.87 -4.20
C LYS A 304 -4.74 4.97 -5.43
N PHE A 305 -4.57 3.65 -5.27
CA PHE A 305 -4.87 2.67 -6.31
C PHE A 305 -6.37 2.67 -6.65
N ILE A 306 -7.25 2.56 -5.65
CA ILE A 306 -8.71 2.54 -5.83
C ILE A 306 -9.20 3.80 -6.56
N GLU A 307 -8.71 4.96 -6.14
CA GLU A 307 -9.07 6.25 -6.72
C GLU A 307 -8.68 6.33 -8.20
N LYS A 308 -7.42 6.00 -8.54
CA LYS A 308 -6.95 6.07 -9.92
C LYS A 308 -7.56 4.99 -10.81
N ARG A 309 -7.77 3.78 -10.28
CA ARG A 309 -8.21 2.61 -11.04
C ARG A 309 -9.72 2.54 -11.21
N PHE A 310 -10.48 3.08 -10.27
CA PHE A 310 -11.95 3.02 -10.26
C PHE A 310 -12.53 4.42 -10.11
N SER A 311 -12.59 4.92 -8.88
CA SER A 311 -13.10 6.26 -8.54
C SER A 311 -12.84 6.52 -7.06
N ARG A 312 -12.67 7.79 -6.70
CA ARG A 312 -12.64 8.25 -5.31
C ARG A 312 -13.90 7.86 -4.52
N ASP A 313 -15.06 7.89 -5.17
CA ASP A 313 -16.37 7.61 -4.55
C ASP A 313 -16.49 6.17 -4.00
N MET A 314 -15.59 5.28 -4.41
CA MET A 314 -15.58 3.87 -3.99
C MET A 314 -15.52 3.74 -2.47
N PHE A 315 -14.77 4.59 -1.78
CA PHE A 315 -14.69 4.53 -0.32
C PHE A 315 -15.96 5.04 0.36
N LEU A 316 -16.62 6.06 -0.17
CA LEU A 316 -17.94 6.46 0.35
C LEU A 316 -18.95 5.31 0.21
N GLN A 317 -18.96 4.61 -0.93
CA GLN A 317 -19.84 3.44 -1.12
C GLN A 317 -19.46 2.29 -0.17
N THR A 318 -18.16 2.05 0.02
CA THR A 318 -17.68 1.06 0.99
C THR A 318 -18.16 1.40 2.41
N TRP A 319 -18.00 2.65 2.85
CA TRP A 319 -18.47 3.10 4.15
C TRP A 319 -19.99 2.98 4.31
N LYS A 320 -20.78 3.27 3.27
CA LYS A 320 -22.23 3.01 3.27
C LYS A 320 -22.55 1.53 3.50
N ASN A 321 -21.82 0.62 2.86
CA ASN A 321 -21.97 -0.83 3.04
C ASN A 321 -21.52 -1.31 4.44
N ILE A 322 -20.55 -0.63 5.06
CA ILE A 322 -20.03 -0.97 6.40
C ILE A 322 -21.13 -0.97 7.48
N ARG A 323 -22.20 -0.20 7.28
CA ARG A 323 -23.37 -0.20 8.18
C ARG A 323 -24.02 -1.57 8.35
N GLN A 324 -23.81 -2.49 7.40
CA GLN A 324 -24.47 -3.79 7.35
C GLN A 324 -23.47 -4.96 7.42
N VAL A 325 -22.25 -4.78 6.91
CA VAL A 325 -21.23 -5.83 6.82
C VAL A 325 -19.85 -5.31 7.19
N ARG A 326 -18.91 -6.19 7.52
CA ARG A 326 -17.51 -5.84 7.81
C ARG A 326 -16.80 -5.19 6.62
N ALA A 327 -15.75 -4.43 6.90
CA ALA A 327 -15.02 -3.59 5.93
C ALA A 327 -14.58 -4.34 4.67
N LEU A 328 -14.01 -5.54 4.81
CA LEU A 328 -13.54 -6.29 3.64
C LEU A 328 -14.69 -6.71 2.71
N GLN A 329 -15.81 -7.14 3.30
CA GLN A 329 -17.02 -7.50 2.54
C GLN A 329 -17.70 -6.25 1.96
N ALA A 330 -17.72 -5.15 2.70
CA ALA A 330 -18.25 -3.87 2.24
C ALA A 330 -17.49 -3.35 1.00
N LEU A 331 -16.16 -3.50 1.01
CA LEU A 331 -15.27 -3.13 -0.09
C LEU A 331 -15.50 -4.02 -1.31
N ASP A 332 -15.62 -5.34 -1.10
CA ASP A 332 -15.94 -6.28 -2.18
C ASP A 332 -17.31 -5.97 -2.82
N GLN A 333 -18.33 -5.65 -2.02
CA GLN A 333 -19.65 -5.21 -2.51
C GLN A 333 -19.58 -3.90 -3.30
N ALA A 334 -18.75 -2.95 -2.86
CA ALA A 334 -18.56 -1.69 -3.59
C ALA A 334 -17.88 -1.93 -4.94
N LEU A 335 -16.83 -2.76 -4.98
CA LEU A 335 -16.13 -3.16 -6.20
C LEU A 335 -17.04 -3.95 -7.16
N PHE A 336 -17.91 -4.80 -6.62
CA PHE A 336 -18.90 -5.54 -7.42
C PHE A 336 -19.83 -4.61 -8.21
N SER A 337 -20.19 -3.45 -7.63
CA SER A 337 -21.06 -2.47 -8.31
C SER A 337 -20.45 -1.86 -9.58
N VAL A 338 -19.12 -1.96 -9.74
CA VAL A 338 -18.39 -1.49 -10.93
C VAL A 338 -17.81 -2.64 -11.77
N GLY A 339 -18.27 -3.88 -11.55
CA GLY A 339 -17.86 -5.05 -12.31
C GLY A 339 -16.47 -5.58 -11.98
N SER A 340 -15.98 -5.34 -10.76
CA SER A 340 -14.74 -5.88 -10.21
C SER A 340 -15.04 -6.70 -8.95
N SER A 341 -14.01 -7.26 -8.34
CA SER A 341 -14.03 -7.84 -6.99
C SER A 341 -12.82 -7.39 -6.19
N PHE A 342 -12.85 -7.57 -4.88
CA PHE A 342 -11.68 -7.38 -4.03
C PHE A 342 -10.52 -8.27 -4.51
N ARG A 343 -10.81 -9.52 -4.90
CA ARG A 343 -9.81 -10.45 -5.44
C ARG A 343 -9.08 -9.88 -6.65
N GLU A 344 -9.80 -9.43 -7.65
CA GLU A 344 -9.21 -8.88 -8.88
C GLU A 344 -8.43 -7.59 -8.59
N ALA A 345 -9.02 -6.69 -7.80
CA ALA A 345 -8.40 -5.44 -7.41
C ALA A 345 -7.10 -5.68 -6.62
N PHE A 346 -7.09 -6.64 -5.69
CA PHE A 346 -5.91 -7.01 -4.90
C PHE A 346 -4.78 -7.56 -5.77
N LEU A 347 -5.08 -8.45 -6.71
CA LEU A 347 -4.08 -8.98 -7.66
C LEU A 347 -3.56 -7.94 -8.65
N GLU A 348 -4.35 -6.92 -8.98
CA GLU A 348 -3.86 -5.79 -9.76
C GLU A 348 -2.94 -4.90 -8.89
N TRP A 349 -3.32 -4.66 -7.64
CA TRP A 349 -2.57 -3.83 -6.71
C TRP A 349 -1.18 -4.39 -6.38
N THR A 350 -1.00 -5.71 -6.29
CA THR A 350 0.33 -6.33 -6.15
C THR A 350 1.26 -5.97 -7.31
N ILE A 351 0.73 -5.90 -8.54
CA ILE A 351 1.48 -5.47 -9.72
C ILE A 351 1.82 -3.98 -9.64
N TRP A 352 0.89 -3.14 -9.17
CA TRP A 352 1.17 -1.71 -8.97
C TRP A 352 2.31 -1.50 -7.96
N ASN A 353 2.28 -2.23 -6.85
CA ASN A 353 3.30 -2.14 -5.79
C ASN A 353 4.66 -2.67 -6.25
N PHE A 354 4.69 -3.63 -7.17
CA PHE A 354 5.94 -4.06 -7.80
C PHE A 354 6.55 -2.98 -8.71
N ASN A 355 5.72 -2.14 -9.34
CA ASN A 355 6.14 -1.10 -10.27
C ASN A 355 6.27 0.27 -9.57
N THR A 356 7.00 0.30 -8.45
CA THR A 356 7.34 1.52 -7.70
C THR A 356 8.85 1.77 -7.68
N GLY A 357 9.26 2.91 -7.12
CA GLY A 357 10.65 3.31 -7.02
C GLY A 357 11.32 3.42 -8.39
N PRO A 358 12.52 2.85 -8.59
CA PRO A 358 13.23 2.91 -9.87
C PRO A 358 12.47 2.31 -11.06
N ASN A 359 11.53 1.39 -10.81
CA ASN A 359 10.74 0.72 -11.85
C ASN A 359 9.39 1.42 -12.11
N SER A 360 9.18 2.61 -11.55
CA SER A 360 7.88 3.27 -11.62
C SER A 360 7.52 3.72 -13.04
N ASP A 361 6.29 3.37 -13.44
CA ASP A 361 5.58 4.01 -14.54
C ASP A 361 4.49 4.88 -13.92
N THR A 362 4.77 6.17 -13.76
CA THR A 362 3.88 7.11 -13.07
C THR A 362 2.64 7.46 -13.87
N ILE A 363 2.63 7.16 -15.18
CA ILE A 363 1.46 7.34 -16.03
C ILE A 363 0.52 6.16 -15.82
N LYS A 364 1.04 4.93 -15.80
CA LYS A 364 0.23 3.72 -15.68
C LYS A 364 -0.19 3.42 -14.24
N TYR A 365 0.72 3.55 -13.27
CA TYR A 365 0.53 3.16 -11.86
C TYR A 365 0.38 4.38 -10.97
N TYR A 366 1.05 4.46 -9.81
CA TYR A 366 0.95 5.63 -8.92
C TYR A 366 1.61 6.87 -9.54
N ALA A 367 0.91 8.01 -9.54
CA ALA A 367 1.48 9.28 -10.00
C ALA A 367 2.79 9.63 -9.28
N GLU A 368 2.85 9.30 -7.99
CA GLU A 368 4.00 9.49 -7.12
C GLU A 368 4.89 8.24 -6.99
N GLY A 369 4.66 7.21 -7.80
CA GLY A 369 5.30 5.90 -7.68
C GLY A 369 6.83 5.95 -7.67
N LYS A 370 7.44 6.97 -8.30
CA LYS A 370 8.90 7.21 -8.27
C LYS A 370 9.44 7.51 -6.88
N ASN A 371 8.60 8.08 -6.01
CA ASN A 371 8.95 8.49 -4.65
C ASN A 371 8.71 7.36 -3.65
N TYR A 372 8.02 6.29 -4.04
CA TYR A 372 7.77 5.12 -3.19
C TYR A 372 9.01 4.22 -3.18
N PRO A 373 9.26 3.45 -2.12
CA PRO A 373 10.34 2.48 -2.15
C PRO A 373 9.98 1.33 -3.11
N ARG A 374 10.97 0.49 -3.41
CA ARG A 374 10.71 -0.82 -4.02
C ARG A 374 10.03 -1.71 -2.99
N ILE A 375 9.05 -2.51 -3.40
CA ILE A 375 8.52 -3.59 -2.56
C ILE A 375 9.64 -4.57 -2.21
N ASP A 376 9.71 -4.98 -0.95
CA ASP A 376 10.65 -5.99 -0.50
C ASP A 376 10.35 -7.33 -1.19
N THR A 377 11.44 -8.01 -1.52
CA THR A 377 11.43 -9.28 -2.23
C THR A 377 12.23 -10.32 -1.47
N ASN A 378 11.79 -11.57 -1.52
CA ASN A 378 12.60 -12.69 -1.04
C ASN A 378 13.93 -12.78 -1.80
N ALA A 379 14.86 -13.58 -1.26
CA ALA A 379 16.13 -13.84 -1.90
C ALA A 379 15.94 -14.38 -3.33
N CYS A 380 16.76 -13.90 -4.26
CA CYS A 380 16.66 -14.31 -5.66
C CYS A 380 16.99 -15.79 -5.83
N ILE A 381 16.22 -16.44 -6.71
CA ILE A 381 16.31 -17.86 -7.00
C ILE A 381 16.98 -18.05 -8.37
N GLU A 382 18.03 -18.85 -8.42
CA GLU A 382 18.81 -19.08 -9.66
C GLU A 382 18.29 -20.30 -10.44
N TYR A 383 17.60 -20.11 -11.55
CA TYR A 383 17.04 -21.20 -12.33
C TYR A 383 17.89 -21.52 -13.56
N MET A 384 18.38 -22.76 -13.68
CA MET A 384 19.24 -23.24 -14.78
C MET A 384 18.58 -24.32 -15.64
N HIS A 385 17.32 -24.15 -16.01
CA HIS A 385 16.60 -25.10 -16.89
C HIS A 385 16.61 -26.56 -16.40
N VAL A 386 16.53 -26.75 -15.09
CA VAL A 386 16.36 -28.05 -14.43
C VAL A 386 15.34 -27.89 -13.31
N ASP A 387 14.69 -28.99 -12.94
CA ASP A 387 13.70 -29.01 -11.85
C ASP A 387 14.21 -28.28 -10.60
N ARG A 388 13.50 -27.22 -10.22
CA ARG A 388 13.81 -26.43 -9.03
C ARG A 388 12.52 -26.03 -8.34
N SER A 389 12.53 -26.05 -7.02
CA SER A 389 11.39 -25.64 -6.21
C SER A 389 11.80 -24.76 -5.06
N PHE A 390 10.88 -23.92 -4.60
CA PHE A 390 11.00 -23.20 -3.34
C PHE A 390 9.67 -23.25 -2.59
N ALA A 391 9.72 -23.01 -1.29
CA ALA A 391 8.56 -23.02 -0.42
C ALA A 391 8.67 -21.87 0.59
N ASP A 392 7.50 -21.36 0.98
CA ASP A 392 7.36 -20.34 2.02
C ASP A 392 5.94 -20.45 2.61
N SER A 393 5.60 -19.56 3.54
CA SER A 393 4.25 -19.43 4.09
C SER A 393 3.88 -17.97 4.23
N ILE A 394 2.62 -17.61 3.97
CA ILE A 394 2.10 -16.23 4.08
C ILE A 394 0.73 -16.22 4.73
N GLN A 395 0.29 -15.08 5.29
CA GLN A 395 -1.06 -14.96 5.83
C GLN A 395 -2.14 -15.00 4.73
N ALA A 396 -3.41 -15.04 5.13
CA ALA A 396 -4.52 -14.86 4.21
C ALA A 396 -4.57 -13.42 3.68
N ILE A 397 -5.06 -13.22 2.47
CA ILE A 397 -5.16 -11.90 1.82
C ILE A 397 -3.82 -11.14 1.83
N SER A 398 -2.76 -11.80 1.38
CA SER A 398 -1.42 -11.23 1.34
C SER A 398 -0.63 -11.73 0.14
N SER A 399 0.59 -11.23 -0.08
CA SER A 399 1.44 -11.63 -1.21
C SER A 399 2.92 -11.59 -0.90
N VAL A 400 3.71 -12.36 -1.66
CA VAL A 400 5.18 -12.38 -1.59
C VAL A 400 5.79 -12.36 -2.98
N TYR A 401 6.99 -11.82 -3.07
CA TYR A 401 7.65 -11.49 -4.34
C TYR A 401 9.01 -12.21 -4.42
N PHE A 402 9.14 -13.14 -5.35
CA PHE A 402 10.35 -13.92 -5.59
C PHE A 402 10.99 -13.53 -6.92
N PRO A 403 12.17 -12.88 -6.92
CA PRO A 403 12.95 -12.73 -8.12
C PRO A 403 13.54 -14.10 -8.50
N VAL A 404 13.49 -14.43 -9.78
CA VAL A 404 14.07 -15.65 -10.34
C VAL A 404 14.98 -15.28 -11.50
N GLY A 405 16.28 -15.48 -11.32
CA GLY A 405 17.28 -15.29 -12.37
C GLY A 405 17.32 -16.51 -13.29
N ILE A 406 17.07 -16.32 -14.58
CA ILE A 406 17.15 -17.38 -15.59
C ILE A 406 18.58 -17.45 -16.11
N LEU A 407 19.35 -18.45 -15.68
CA LEU A 407 20.76 -18.58 -16.01
C LEU A 407 20.93 -19.41 -17.29
N ALA A 408 21.73 -18.90 -18.22
CA ALA A 408 22.16 -19.62 -19.42
C ALA A 408 23.46 -20.41 -19.20
N SER A 409 24.20 -20.15 -18.11
CA SER A 409 25.42 -20.88 -17.75
C SER A 409 25.71 -20.85 -16.25
N PRO A 410 26.49 -21.81 -15.71
CA PRO A 410 26.83 -21.86 -14.28
C PRO A 410 27.66 -20.68 -13.74
N SER A 411 28.25 -19.87 -14.62
CA SER A 411 29.01 -18.67 -14.23
C SER A 411 28.13 -17.44 -14.05
N GLN A 412 26.86 -17.51 -14.46
CA GLN A 412 25.90 -16.44 -14.25
C GLN A 412 25.27 -16.53 -12.86
N THR A 413 24.81 -15.39 -12.37
CA THR A 413 24.09 -15.23 -11.12
C THR A 413 22.80 -14.46 -11.38
N CYS A 414 21.94 -14.37 -10.36
CA CYS A 414 20.77 -13.49 -10.44
C CYS A 414 21.11 -12.05 -10.87
N GLN A 415 22.25 -11.49 -10.46
CA GLN A 415 22.59 -10.09 -10.72
C GLN A 415 22.90 -9.79 -12.19
N ASN A 416 23.35 -10.78 -12.96
CA ASN A 416 23.78 -10.60 -14.35
C ASN A 416 22.94 -11.42 -15.35
N SER A 417 21.77 -11.89 -14.92
CA SER A 417 20.85 -12.68 -15.73
C SER A 417 19.50 -11.99 -15.89
N PRO A 418 18.74 -12.27 -16.96
CA PRO A 418 17.34 -11.87 -17.04
C PRO A 418 16.58 -12.40 -15.82
N GLN A 419 15.85 -11.51 -15.14
CA GLN A 419 15.05 -11.87 -13.98
C GLN A 419 13.57 -11.88 -14.35
N MET A 420 12.86 -12.93 -13.95
CA MET A 420 11.41 -12.89 -13.82
C MET A 420 11.03 -12.66 -12.37
N MET A 421 9.90 -11.99 -12.12
CA MET A 421 9.31 -11.99 -10.77
C MET A 421 8.18 -12.99 -10.71
N VAL A 422 8.15 -13.77 -9.65
CA VAL A 422 7.02 -14.61 -9.26
C VAL A 422 6.35 -13.96 -8.05
N ILE A 423 5.10 -13.54 -8.22
CA ILE A 423 4.26 -13.02 -7.15
C ILE A 423 3.31 -14.14 -6.76
N ILE A 424 3.37 -14.57 -5.50
CA ILE A 424 2.44 -15.56 -4.96
C ILE A 424 1.45 -14.83 -4.06
N SER A 425 0.16 -15.04 -4.29
CA SER A 425 -0.91 -14.40 -3.52
C SER A 425 -1.82 -15.44 -2.90
N ASN A 426 -2.09 -15.28 -1.60
CA ASN A 426 -3.11 -16.01 -0.87
C ASN A 426 -4.33 -15.11 -0.74
N LEU A 427 -5.44 -15.54 -1.32
CA LEU A 427 -6.70 -14.82 -1.46
C LEU A 427 -7.81 -15.45 -0.61
N ASN A 428 -7.44 -16.19 0.45
CA ASN A 428 -8.37 -16.86 1.35
C ASN A 428 -9.18 -15.85 2.16
N PHE A 429 -10.35 -15.49 1.64
CA PHE A 429 -11.24 -14.49 2.25
C PHE A 429 -11.81 -14.97 3.60
N ALA A 430 -12.04 -16.28 3.76
CA ALA A 430 -12.60 -16.83 4.99
C ALA A 430 -11.66 -16.68 6.19
N GLU A 431 -10.34 -16.69 5.93
CA GLU A 431 -9.29 -16.58 6.95
C GLU A 431 -8.69 -15.18 7.02
N ALA A 432 -9.31 -14.16 6.43
CA ALA A 432 -8.73 -12.82 6.32
C ALA A 432 -8.29 -12.23 7.68
N TYR A 433 -9.08 -12.47 8.73
CA TYR A 433 -8.83 -11.97 10.10
C TYR A 433 -7.98 -12.92 10.95
N SER A 434 -7.46 -14.00 10.38
CA SER A 434 -6.59 -14.96 11.07
C SER A 434 -5.13 -14.57 10.91
N ASN A 435 -4.35 -14.71 11.98
CA ASN A 435 -2.90 -14.54 11.94
C ASN A 435 -2.16 -15.80 11.45
N GLN A 436 -2.90 -16.86 11.12
CA GLN A 436 -2.35 -18.10 10.59
C GLN A 436 -1.59 -17.85 9.28
N ARG A 437 -0.40 -18.45 9.18
CA ARG A 437 0.34 -18.54 7.91
C ARG A 437 0.04 -19.86 7.23
N PHE A 438 -0.12 -19.80 5.91
CA PHE A 438 -0.44 -20.92 5.05
C PHE A 438 0.72 -21.18 4.11
N SER A 439 1.18 -22.44 4.07
CA SER A 439 2.35 -22.82 3.29
C SER A 439 2.03 -23.07 1.82
N PHE A 440 2.97 -22.76 0.96
CA PHE A 440 2.95 -23.10 -0.46
C PHE A 440 4.30 -23.66 -0.91
N ARG A 441 4.29 -24.35 -2.04
CA ARG A 441 5.51 -24.75 -2.77
C ARG A 441 5.36 -24.40 -4.24
N TYR A 442 6.32 -23.68 -4.79
CA TYR A 442 6.37 -23.32 -6.20
C TYR A 442 7.44 -24.13 -6.92
N ASP A 443 7.04 -24.88 -7.94
CA ASP A 443 7.90 -25.71 -8.78
C ASP A 443 8.14 -25.03 -10.13
N MET A 444 9.37 -25.17 -10.64
CA MET A 444 9.81 -24.74 -11.96
C MET A 444 10.51 -25.89 -12.67
N SER A 445 10.21 -26.10 -13.94
CA SER A 445 10.80 -27.16 -14.77
C SER A 445 10.95 -26.71 -16.23
N ASP A 446 11.89 -27.33 -16.94
CA ASP A 446 12.07 -27.19 -18.39
C ASP A 446 11.15 -28.13 -19.19
N VAL A 447 10.52 -29.09 -18.52
CA VAL A 447 9.53 -30.01 -19.09
C VAL A 447 8.27 -30.03 -18.21
N GLY A 448 7.10 -29.88 -18.83
CA GLY A 448 5.84 -29.90 -18.10
C GLY A 448 4.82 -30.86 -18.68
N ASN A 449 3.82 -31.17 -17.87
CA ASN A 449 2.58 -31.83 -18.27
C ASN A 449 1.40 -30.86 -18.09
N GLU A 450 0.17 -31.36 -18.26
CA GLU A 450 -1.07 -30.58 -18.11
C GLU A 450 -1.26 -29.92 -16.73
N THR A 451 -0.51 -30.34 -15.70
CA THR A 451 -0.58 -29.75 -14.35
C THR A 451 0.32 -28.52 -14.16
N PHE A 452 1.14 -28.18 -15.17
CA PHE A 452 1.99 -27.00 -15.17
C PHE A 452 1.40 -25.90 -16.06
N LYS A 453 1.56 -24.66 -15.61
CA LYS A 453 1.38 -23.45 -16.44
C LYS A 453 2.67 -23.25 -17.24
N GLN A 454 2.58 -23.23 -18.56
CA GLN A 454 3.72 -22.87 -19.42
C GLN A 454 3.81 -21.35 -19.55
N LEU A 455 4.96 -20.78 -19.19
CA LEU A 455 5.26 -19.36 -19.33
C LEU A 455 5.75 -19.03 -20.75
N VAL A 456 5.67 -17.75 -21.13
CA VAL A 456 6.05 -17.28 -22.48
C VAL A 456 7.54 -17.47 -22.81
N ASN A 457 8.41 -17.63 -21.80
CA ASN A 457 9.82 -17.95 -21.96
C ASN A 457 10.10 -19.46 -22.02
N GLY A 458 9.06 -20.30 -22.02
CA GLY A 458 9.16 -21.76 -22.09
C GLY A 458 9.29 -22.47 -20.75
N VAL A 459 9.45 -21.75 -19.63
CA VAL A 459 9.52 -22.37 -18.30
C VAL A 459 8.14 -22.89 -17.89
N TYR A 460 8.08 -24.12 -17.38
CA TYR A 460 6.88 -24.70 -16.80
C TYR A 460 6.85 -24.43 -15.31
N VAL A 461 5.74 -23.89 -14.80
CA VAL A 461 5.59 -23.55 -13.39
C VAL A 461 4.33 -24.14 -12.77
N LYS A 462 4.41 -24.47 -11.47
CA LYS A 462 3.29 -25.03 -10.72
C LYS A 462 3.30 -24.52 -9.29
N LEU A 463 2.18 -23.95 -8.87
CA LEU A 463 1.93 -23.60 -7.47
C LEU A 463 1.21 -24.76 -6.78
N ASN A 464 1.87 -25.39 -5.81
CA ASN A 464 1.32 -26.46 -4.99
C ASN A 464 0.86 -25.88 -3.65
N VAL A 465 -0.44 -25.95 -3.43
CA VAL A 465 -1.13 -25.41 -2.26
C VAL A 465 -2.23 -26.37 -1.82
N PRO A 466 -2.63 -26.34 -0.53
CA PRO A 466 -3.76 -27.13 -0.07
C PRO A 466 -5.11 -26.71 -0.70
N ASP A 467 -5.25 -25.44 -1.07
CA ASP A 467 -6.50 -24.86 -1.59
C ASP A 467 -6.25 -24.01 -2.86
N PRO A 468 -6.23 -24.63 -4.05
CA PRO A 468 -5.96 -23.91 -5.30
C PRO A 468 -6.97 -22.81 -5.65
N ALA A 469 -8.18 -22.83 -5.07
CA ALA A 469 -9.19 -21.80 -5.37
C ALA A 469 -8.84 -20.44 -4.74
N ASN A 470 -8.08 -20.46 -3.65
CA ASN A 470 -7.69 -19.26 -2.90
C ASN A 470 -6.24 -18.86 -3.11
N TRP A 471 -5.55 -19.44 -4.09
CA TRP A 471 -4.16 -19.11 -4.36
C TRP A 471 -3.94 -18.85 -5.82
N THR A 472 -2.99 -17.98 -6.11
CA THR A 472 -2.57 -17.71 -7.48
C THR A 472 -1.11 -17.30 -7.54
N SER A 473 -0.52 -17.47 -8.72
CA SER A 473 0.79 -16.95 -9.06
C SER A 473 0.71 -16.03 -10.28
N GLN A 474 1.33 -14.87 -10.18
CA GLN A 474 1.52 -13.92 -11.27
C GLN A 474 3.01 -13.80 -11.58
N GLU A 475 3.41 -14.12 -12.81
CA GLU A 475 4.80 -14.05 -13.23
C GLU A 475 5.02 -12.87 -14.18
N THR A 476 5.94 -11.97 -13.83
CA THR A 476 6.46 -10.98 -14.78
C THR A 476 7.62 -11.63 -15.51
N VAL A 477 7.30 -12.28 -16.62
CA VAL A 477 8.31 -12.94 -17.44
C VAL A 477 9.01 -11.86 -18.27
N PRO A 478 10.33 -11.69 -18.15
CA PRO A 478 11.06 -10.84 -19.08
C PRO A 478 10.81 -11.45 -20.44
N SER A 479 10.51 -10.60 -21.40
CA SER A 479 10.31 -10.96 -22.78
C SER A 479 11.58 -11.59 -23.35
N ILE A 480 11.84 -12.87 -23.08
CA ILE A 480 12.92 -13.64 -23.70
C ILE A 480 12.45 -13.98 -25.09
N VAL A 481 12.53 -12.98 -25.96
CA VAL A 481 12.31 -13.12 -27.39
C VAL A 481 13.51 -13.94 -27.88
N THR A 482 13.30 -15.21 -28.19
CA THR A 482 14.36 -16.07 -28.75
C THR A 482 14.47 -15.91 -30.27
N ASP A 483 13.44 -15.36 -30.91
CA ASP A 483 13.32 -15.12 -32.36
C ASP A 483 12.53 -13.85 -32.67
N VAL A 484 12.68 -13.26 -33.85
CA VAL A 484 12.05 -11.99 -34.22
C VAL A 484 10.54 -12.15 -34.41
N VAL A 485 9.76 -11.38 -33.65
CA VAL A 485 8.29 -11.34 -33.77
C VAL A 485 7.86 -10.09 -34.52
N VAL A 486 7.15 -10.29 -35.65
CA VAL A 486 6.61 -9.19 -36.46
C VAL A 486 5.19 -8.85 -36.02
N TYR A 487 4.92 -7.57 -35.80
CA TYR A 487 3.59 -7.11 -35.43
C TYR A 487 3.30 -5.66 -35.91
N PRO A 488 2.04 -5.33 -36.22
CA PRO A 488 0.91 -6.25 -36.33
C PRO A 488 1.07 -7.20 -37.55
N ASN A 489 0.51 -8.40 -37.44
CA ASN A 489 0.52 -9.41 -38.50
C ASN A 489 -0.82 -10.18 -38.46
N PRO A 490 -1.75 -9.94 -39.41
CA PRO A 490 -1.61 -9.13 -40.63
C PRO A 490 -1.38 -7.63 -40.36
N PHE A 491 -0.65 -6.97 -41.26
CA PHE A 491 -0.40 -5.53 -41.24
C PHE A 491 -1.42 -4.80 -42.14
N PHE A 492 -2.24 -3.93 -41.56
CA PHE A 492 -3.26 -3.18 -42.29
C PHE A 492 -2.76 -1.77 -42.62
N LEU A 493 -2.57 -1.48 -43.91
CA LEU A 493 -1.96 -0.22 -44.38
C LEU A 493 -2.77 1.05 -44.05
N LYS A 494 -4.09 0.92 -43.86
CA LYS A 494 -4.97 2.04 -43.45
C LYS A 494 -4.91 2.32 -41.95
N GLU A 495 -4.76 1.30 -41.12
CA GLU A 495 -4.85 1.39 -39.65
C GLU A 495 -3.49 1.54 -38.98
N ASN A 496 -2.43 1.04 -39.62
CA ASN A 496 -1.11 0.95 -39.03
C ASN A 496 -0.09 1.79 -39.82
N LYS A 497 0.65 2.65 -39.12
CA LYS A 497 1.69 3.50 -39.73
C LYS A 497 3.06 2.82 -39.81
N LEU A 498 3.32 1.85 -38.93
CA LEU A 498 4.63 1.20 -38.79
C LEU A 498 4.45 -0.29 -38.52
N LEU A 499 5.18 -1.11 -39.26
CA LEU A 499 5.39 -2.52 -38.98
C LEU A 499 6.59 -2.66 -38.04
N LYS A 500 6.41 -3.36 -36.92
CA LYS A 500 7.42 -3.50 -35.87
C LYS A 500 7.98 -4.92 -35.86
N PHE A 501 9.28 -5.03 -35.69
CA PHE A 501 10.01 -6.27 -35.53
C PHE A 501 10.60 -6.26 -34.12
N ARG A 502 10.00 -7.04 -33.22
CA ARG A 502 10.51 -7.23 -31.86
C ARG A 502 11.74 -8.12 -31.93
N LEU A 503 12.84 -7.68 -31.34
CA LEU A 503 14.12 -8.38 -31.35
C LEU A 503 14.33 -9.18 -30.06
N PRO A 504 15.10 -10.27 -30.13
CA PRO A 504 15.84 -10.77 -28.97
C PRO A 504 16.71 -9.68 -28.33
N ASN A 505 17.08 -9.88 -27.06
CA ASN A 505 18.00 -8.97 -26.38
C ASN A 505 19.24 -8.71 -27.25
N THR A 506 19.46 -7.44 -27.58
CA THR A 506 20.55 -6.99 -28.43
C THR A 506 21.31 -5.84 -27.79
N THR A 507 22.63 -5.85 -27.93
CA THR A 507 23.52 -4.76 -27.49
C THR A 507 23.88 -3.84 -28.66
N GLN A 508 23.51 -4.22 -29.88
CA GLN A 508 23.71 -3.40 -31.07
C GLN A 508 22.65 -2.30 -31.14
N GLN A 509 23.10 -1.11 -31.51
CA GLN A 509 22.23 0.06 -31.72
C GLN A 509 21.56 0.05 -33.09
N ILE A 510 21.96 -0.86 -33.99
CA ILE A 510 21.51 -0.95 -35.38
C ILE A 510 21.19 -2.42 -35.69
N ALA A 511 20.13 -2.64 -36.47
CA ALA A 511 19.84 -3.93 -37.08
C ALA A 511 19.56 -3.76 -38.57
N SER A 512 20.10 -4.65 -39.40
CA SER A 512 19.90 -4.65 -40.85
C SER A 512 18.64 -5.44 -41.20
N LEU A 513 17.69 -4.80 -41.88
CA LEU A 513 16.43 -5.39 -42.32
C LEU A 513 16.40 -5.55 -43.84
N TYR A 514 16.01 -6.74 -44.30
CA TYR A 514 15.75 -7.05 -45.70
C TYR A 514 14.33 -7.62 -45.84
N ILE A 515 13.57 -7.13 -46.81
CA ILE A 515 12.21 -7.61 -47.09
C ILE A 515 12.16 -8.14 -48.52
N PHE A 516 11.49 -9.27 -48.70
CA PHE A 516 11.33 -9.96 -49.99
C PHE A 516 9.86 -10.24 -50.29
N SER A 517 9.49 -10.18 -51.58
CA SER A 517 8.18 -10.61 -52.06
C SER A 517 8.03 -12.14 -51.98
N SER A 518 6.84 -12.66 -52.28
CA SER A 518 6.61 -14.10 -52.40
C SER A 518 7.42 -14.76 -53.53
N SER A 519 7.84 -13.98 -54.52
CA SER A 519 8.76 -14.41 -55.60
C SER A 519 10.24 -14.28 -55.23
N LEU A 520 10.54 -13.89 -53.98
CA LEU A 520 11.89 -13.62 -53.47
C LEU A 520 12.61 -12.42 -54.09
N ASP A 521 11.87 -11.52 -54.74
CA ASP A 521 12.41 -10.22 -55.16
C ASP A 521 12.61 -9.33 -53.93
N ARG A 522 13.77 -8.70 -53.80
CA ARG A 522 14.04 -7.78 -52.69
C ARG A 522 13.23 -6.50 -52.85
N ILE A 523 12.41 -6.19 -51.86
CA ILE A 523 11.51 -5.03 -51.82
C ILE A 523 12.11 -3.89 -51.01
N TYR A 524 12.86 -4.23 -49.95
CA TYR A 524 13.48 -3.26 -49.07
C TYR A 524 14.79 -3.80 -48.51
N SER A 525 15.75 -2.90 -48.30
CA SER A 525 16.99 -3.14 -47.57
C SER A 525 17.37 -1.86 -46.82
N GLY A 526 17.69 -1.96 -45.54
CA GLY A 526 18.16 -0.81 -44.78
C GLY A 526 18.60 -1.16 -43.36
N ASP A 527 19.48 -0.32 -42.83
CA ASP A 527 19.91 -0.33 -41.44
C ASP A 527 18.97 0.54 -40.61
N LEU A 528 18.32 -0.07 -39.62
CA LEU A 528 17.34 0.59 -38.77
C LEU A 528 17.88 0.72 -37.34
N PRO A 529 17.61 1.84 -36.65
CA PRO A 529 18.00 1.99 -35.26
C PRO A 529 17.20 1.00 -34.40
N VAL A 530 17.89 0.34 -33.48
CA VAL A 530 17.25 -0.45 -32.44
C VAL A 530 16.64 0.51 -31.44
N ILE A 531 15.33 0.44 -31.29
CA ILE A 531 14.53 1.25 -30.37
C ILE A 531 13.90 0.35 -29.30
N GLU A 532 13.52 0.95 -28.19
CA GLU A 532 12.75 0.26 -27.15
C GLU A 532 11.26 0.35 -27.48
N LEU A 533 10.64 -0.79 -27.83
CA LEU A 533 9.21 -0.85 -28.20
C LEU A 533 8.30 -0.84 -26.97
N LYS A 534 8.80 -1.40 -25.86
CA LYS A 534 8.29 -1.42 -24.48
C LYS A 534 9.48 -1.62 -23.52
N PRO A 535 9.35 -1.36 -22.21
CA PRO A 535 10.43 -1.60 -21.26
C PRO A 535 11.03 -3.01 -21.42
N LEU A 536 12.34 -3.09 -21.65
CA LEU A 536 13.09 -4.33 -21.89
C LEU A 536 12.72 -5.09 -23.18
N GLU A 537 12.09 -4.43 -24.16
CA GLU A 537 11.74 -5.01 -25.46
C GLU A 537 12.42 -4.25 -26.62
N PRO A 538 13.66 -4.61 -26.99
CA PRO A 538 14.31 -4.00 -28.15
C PRO A 538 13.60 -4.39 -29.45
N GLY A 539 13.66 -3.51 -30.45
CA GLY A 539 12.97 -3.69 -31.70
C GLY A 539 13.40 -2.73 -32.80
N VAL A 540 12.93 -2.98 -34.03
CA VAL A 540 13.01 -2.01 -35.13
C VAL A 540 11.62 -1.75 -35.70
N ALA A 541 11.42 -0.58 -36.31
CA ALA A 541 10.17 -0.19 -36.95
C ALA A 541 10.42 0.20 -38.41
N TRP A 542 9.59 -0.31 -39.31
CA TRP A 542 9.63 -0.05 -40.74
C TRP A 542 8.28 0.49 -41.23
N ASN A 543 8.30 1.40 -42.19
CA ASN A 543 7.13 2.12 -42.69
C ASN A 543 6.39 1.42 -43.83
N ALA A 544 6.72 0.16 -44.12
CA ALA A 544 6.13 -0.64 -45.19
C ALA A 544 6.26 0.00 -46.59
N ARG A 545 7.39 0.66 -46.86
CA ARG A 545 7.72 1.24 -48.17
C ARG A 545 8.90 0.55 -48.83
N ASP A 546 8.81 0.40 -50.14
CA ASP A 546 9.87 -0.16 -50.97
C ASP A 546 11.05 0.81 -51.17
N GLU A 547 12.08 0.36 -51.89
CA GLU A 547 13.27 1.17 -52.22
C GLU A 547 12.95 2.45 -53.03
N THR A 548 11.78 2.54 -53.67
CA THR A 548 11.30 3.74 -54.39
C THR A 548 10.42 4.65 -53.53
N ASN A 549 10.30 4.34 -52.23
CA ASN A 549 9.45 5.01 -51.26
C ASN A 549 7.93 4.86 -51.53
N ALA A 550 7.52 3.89 -52.35
CA ALA A 550 6.11 3.54 -52.55
C ALA A 550 5.64 2.54 -51.49
N LEU A 551 4.36 2.61 -51.10
CA LEU A 551 3.77 1.61 -50.19
C LEU A 551 3.69 0.27 -50.90
N ILE A 552 4.12 -0.80 -50.21
CA ILE A 552 4.08 -2.16 -50.75
C ILE A 552 2.62 -2.63 -50.94
N PRO A 553 2.32 -3.46 -51.96
CA PRO A 553 0.97 -3.99 -52.19
C PRO A 553 0.55 -5.05 -51.15
N SER A 554 -0.74 -5.40 -51.12
CA SER A 554 -1.23 -6.55 -50.35
C SER A 554 -0.51 -7.83 -50.77
N GLY A 555 -0.12 -8.67 -49.82
CA GLY A 555 0.59 -9.90 -50.13
C GLY A 555 1.27 -10.53 -48.93
N ILE A 556 1.97 -11.65 -49.16
CA ILE A 556 2.83 -12.30 -48.19
C ILE A 556 4.28 -11.90 -48.50
N TYR A 557 5.00 -11.47 -47.48
CA TYR A 557 6.38 -11.05 -47.56
C TYR A 557 7.24 -11.86 -46.61
N PHE A 558 8.51 -12.01 -46.96
CA PHE A 558 9.53 -12.60 -46.11
C PHE A 558 10.46 -11.52 -45.61
N PHE A 559 10.97 -11.67 -44.39
CA PHE A 559 12.01 -10.80 -43.87
C PHE A 559 13.26 -11.60 -43.52
N VAL A 560 14.40 -10.93 -43.64
CA VAL A 560 15.67 -11.34 -43.05
C VAL A 560 16.16 -10.17 -42.21
N LEU A 561 16.42 -10.41 -40.93
CA LEU A 561 16.88 -9.39 -40.00
C LEU A 561 18.18 -9.84 -39.34
N THR A 562 19.20 -8.99 -39.36
CA THR A 562 20.51 -9.30 -38.78
C THR A 562 20.84 -8.33 -37.64
N THR A 563 21.18 -8.87 -36.47
CA THR A 563 21.66 -8.13 -35.29
C THR A 563 22.51 -9.07 -34.42
N ASN A 564 23.54 -8.55 -33.75
CA ASN A 564 24.48 -9.34 -32.93
C ASN A 564 25.09 -10.55 -33.70
N ASP A 565 25.43 -10.36 -34.97
CA ASP A 565 25.94 -11.41 -35.87
C ASP A 565 25.02 -12.64 -36.04
N LYS A 566 23.76 -12.55 -35.57
CA LYS A 566 22.70 -13.54 -35.77
C LYS A 566 21.74 -13.07 -36.84
N THR A 567 21.24 -14.03 -37.62
CA THR A 567 20.28 -13.79 -38.69
C THR A 567 18.96 -14.46 -38.37
N TYR A 568 17.90 -13.68 -38.36
CA TYR A 568 16.52 -14.09 -38.12
C TYR A 568 15.73 -14.03 -39.40
N LYS A 569 14.78 -14.94 -39.58
CA LYS A 569 13.99 -15.07 -40.81
C LYS A 569 12.55 -15.36 -40.47
N GLY A 570 11.62 -14.79 -41.22
CA GLY A 570 10.21 -15.09 -41.05
C GLY A 570 9.35 -14.51 -42.17
N LYS A 571 8.04 -14.51 -41.96
CA LYS A 571 7.06 -13.99 -42.91
C LYS A 571 5.99 -13.16 -42.23
N PHE A 572 5.40 -12.24 -42.96
CA PHE A 572 4.24 -11.44 -42.54
C PHE A 572 3.31 -11.20 -43.72
N SER A 573 2.05 -10.88 -43.43
CA SER A 573 1.06 -10.51 -44.43
C SER A 573 0.72 -9.03 -44.36
N VAL A 574 0.48 -8.45 -45.53
CA VAL A 574 0.07 -7.04 -45.70
C VAL A 574 -1.30 -7.03 -46.35
N ILE A 575 -2.20 -6.24 -45.80
CA ILE A 575 -3.56 -6.04 -46.31
C ILE A 575 -3.77 -4.55 -46.56
N ARG A 576 -4.01 -4.22 -47.84
CA ARG A 576 -4.43 -2.91 -48.32
C ARG A 576 -5.95 -2.94 -48.47
N GLU A 577 -6.66 -2.53 -47.42
CA GLU A 577 -8.09 -2.24 -47.50
C GLU A 577 -8.37 -0.86 -48.11
#